data_AF-Q9W0Q8-F1
#
_entry.id   AF-Q9W0Q8-F1
#
_cell.length_a   1.000
_cell.length_b   1.000
_cell.length_c   1.000
_cell.angle_alpha   90.00
_cell.angle_beta   90.00
_cell.angle_gamma   90.00
#
_symmetry.space_group_name_H-M   'P 1'
#
loop_
_entity.id
_entity.type
_entity.pdbx_description
1 polymer ?
#
loop_
_entity_poly.entity_id
_entity_poly.type
_entity_poly.pdbx_seq_one_letter_code
_entity_poly.pdbx_strand_id
1 'polypeptide(L)'
;MSIDVVMQLLYGTSLLTTIMVAPLATLDLDVDKKYQSTAKDRYLEVMLYAAVSLVLTAMALMHSLVTSPRWRKQNSAKIFLAMLPWMLVCCIHFLMNVMLQLNAIFNMATETRQKALIYALGFYCPIFGLALEQMLHWNVVFHLMTDGIITSISNTQQPLGKF
;
A
#
# COMPACT_ATOMS: atom_id res chain seq x y z
N MET A 1 8.55 17.60 9.39
CA MET A 1 8.16 16.58 8.38
C MET A 1 7.62 17.35 7.19
N SER A 2 8.15 17.14 5.96
CA SER A 2 7.66 17.88 4.77
C SER A 2 6.21 17.51 4.49
N ILE A 3 5.45 18.42 3.88
CA ILE A 3 4.08 18.17 3.40
C ILE A 3 4.07 16.95 2.47
N ASP A 4 5.11 16.79 1.64
CA ASP A 4 5.23 15.66 0.71
C ASP A 4 5.26 14.30 1.43
N VAL A 5 5.95 14.21 2.56
CA VAL A 5 6.03 12.96 3.33
C VAL A 5 4.69 12.65 3.97
N VAL A 6 3.95 13.65 4.44
CA VAL A 6 2.60 13.47 4.99
C VAL A 6 1.64 13.00 3.90
N MET A 7 1.68 13.61 2.71
CA MET A 7 0.87 13.19 1.57
C MET A 7 1.21 11.76 1.13
N GLN A 8 2.49 11.41 1.06
CA GLN A 8 2.92 10.07 0.70
C GLN A 8 2.52 9.02 1.75
N LEU A 9 2.54 9.39 3.03
CA LEU A 9 2.08 8.55 4.12
C LEU A 9 0.56 8.29 4.00
N LEU A 10 -0.23 9.33 3.78
CA LEU A 10 -1.68 9.20 3.62
C LEU A 10 -2.04 8.40 2.37
N TYR A 11 -1.35 8.65 1.26
CA TYR A 11 -1.53 7.92 0.00
C TYR A 11 -1.19 6.42 0.14
N GLY A 12 -0.01 6.10 0.67
CA GLY A 12 0.39 4.70 0.88
C GLY A 12 -0.53 3.98 1.87
N THR A 13 -0.99 4.68 2.91
CA THR A 13 -1.92 4.12 3.90
C THR A 13 -3.29 3.85 3.30
N SER A 14 -3.86 4.79 2.55
CA SER A 14 -5.19 4.62 1.93
C SER A 14 -5.17 3.51 0.89
N LEU A 15 -4.10 3.42 0.10
CA LEU A 15 -3.92 2.40 -0.91
C LEU A 15 -3.82 1.00 -0.28
N LEU A 16 -2.95 0.83 0.72
CA LEU A 16 -2.80 -0.46 1.40
C LEU A 16 -4.08 -0.86 2.15
N THR A 17 -4.74 0.09 2.83
CA THR A 17 -6.00 -0.18 3.52
C THR A 17 -7.07 -0.65 2.53
N THR A 18 -7.17 0.00 1.36
CA THR A 18 -8.12 -0.40 0.31
C THR A 18 -7.83 -1.82 -0.19
N ILE A 19 -6.56 -2.17 -0.37
CA ILE A 19 -6.13 -3.50 -0.81
C ILE A 19 -6.44 -4.56 0.25
N MET A 20 -6.20 -4.27 1.54
CA MET A 20 -6.44 -5.19 2.65
C MET A 20 -7.93 -5.39 2.97
N VAL A 21 -8.75 -4.35 2.81
CA VAL A 21 -10.20 -4.40 3.11
C VAL A 21 -11.01 -5.02 1.96
N ALA A 22 -10.52 -4.98 0.72
CA ALA A 22 -11.23 -5.52 -0.44
C ALA A 22 -11.63 -7.02 -0.31
N PRO A 23 -10.76 -7.95 0.18
CA PRO A 23 -11.15 -9.33 0.45
C PRO A 23 -12.34 -9.49 1.42
N LEU A 24 -12.50 -8.59 2.40
CA LEU A 24 -13.61 -8.67 3.36
C LEU A 24 -14.94 -8.43 2.67
N ALA A 25 -14.96 -7.45 1.75
CA ALA A 25 -16.15 -7.13 0.98
C ALA A 25 -16.55 -8.26 0.03
N THR A 26 -15.60 -9.08 -0.44
CA THR A 26 -15.88 -10.23 -1.30
C THR A 26 -16.32 -11.46 -0.52
N LEU A 27 -15.76 -11.70 0.67
CA LEU A 27 -16.19 -12.79 1.57
C LEU A 27 -17.61 -12.57 2.11
N ASP A 28 -17.97 -11.33 2.46
CA ASP A 28 -19.31 -11.00 2.95
C ASP A 28 -20.41 -11.40 1.97
N LEU A 29 -20.18 -11.26 0.65
CA LEU A 29 -21.14 -11.69 -0.37
C LEU A 29 -21.47 -13.19 -0.27
N ASP A 30 -20.57 -14.02 0.26
CA ASP A 30 -20.81 -15.45 0.50
C ASP A 30 -21.39 -15.75 1.88
N VAL A 31 -21.06 -14.96 2.91
CA VAL A 31 -21.43 -15.23 4.32
C VAL A 31 -22.72 -14.52 4.76
N ASP A 32 -23.21 -13.50 4.03
CA ASP A 32 -24.42 -12.70 4.39
C ASP A 32 -25.70 -13.55 4.56
N LYS A 33 -25.68 -14.84 4.20
CA LYS A 33 -26.76 -15.79 4.55
C LYS A 33 -26.72 -16.32 5.99
N LYS A 34 -25.61 -16.19 6.73
CA LYS A 34 -25.42 -16.93 8.00
C LYS A 34 -25.00 -16.10 9.20
N TYR A 35 -24.30 -14.98 9.00
CA TYR A 35 -23.86 -14.11 10.10
C TYR A 35 -24.07 -12.65 9.70
N GLN A 36 -25.13 -12.05 10.23
CA GLN A 36 -25.37 -10.62 10.17
C GLN A 36 -24.29 -9.94 11.04
N SER A 37 -23.08 -9.79 10.48
CA SER A 37 -21.97 -9.09 11.12
C SER A 37 -22.45 -7.70 11.52
N THR A 38 -22.42 -7.42 12.82
CA THR A 38 -22.86 -6.13 13.36
C THR A 38 -21.98 -5.05 12.74
N ALA A 39 -22.55 -3.95 12.22
CA ALA A 39 -21.78 -2.87 11.57
C ALA A 39 -20.60 -2.35 12.42
N LYS A 40 -20.69 -2.50 13.75
CA LYS A 40 -19.63 -2.19 14.71
C LYS A 40 -18.38 -3.06 14.54
N ASP A 41 -18.54 -4.36 14.31
CA ASP A 41 -17.43 -5.30 14.15
C ASP A 41 -16.65 -4.97 12.87
N ARG A 42 -17.39 -4.66 11.79
CA ARG A 42 -16.81 -4.22 10.51
C ARG A 42 -16.03 -2.91 10.64
N TYR A 43 -16.57 -1.93 11.37
CA TYR A 43 -15.86 -0.67 11.61
C TYR A 43 -14.55 -0.89 12.36
N LEU A 44 -14.57 -1.75 13.38
CA LEU A 44 -13.39 -2.05 14.19
C LEU A 44 -12.30 -2.76 13.37
N GLU A 45 -12.70 -3.67 12.49
CA GLU A 45 -11.80 -4.37 11.58
C GLU A 45 -11.16 -3.42 10.55
N VAL A 46 -11.96 -2.55 9.90
CA VAL A 46 -11.43 -1.54 8.98
C VAL A 46 -10.46 -0.58 9.69
N MET A 47 -10.78 -0.18 10.92
CA MET A 47 -9.88 0.65 11.73
C MET A 47 -8.57 -0.06 12.06
N LEU A 48 -8.62 -1.36 12.34
CA LEU A 48 -7.43 -2.17 12.57
C LEU A 48 -6.56 -2.26 11.30
N TYR A 49 -7.16 -2.50 10.13
CA TYR A 49 -6.45 -2.47 8.85
C TYR A 49 -5.85 -1.11 8.53
N ALA A 50 -6.55 -0.02 8.82
CA ALA A 50 -6.03 1.33 8.63
C ALA A 50 -4.83 1.60 9.56
N ALA A 51 -4.91 1.19 10.83
CA ALA A 51 -3.81 1.33 11.78
C ALA A 51 -2.58 0.51 11.37
N VAL A 52 -2.77 -0.75 10.98
CA VAL A 52 -1.69 -1.61 10.46
C VAL A 52 -1.08 -1.00 9.19
N SER A 53 -1.90 -0.49 8.28
CA SER A 53 -1.45 0.16 7.04
C SER A 53 -0.64 1.41 7.31
N LEU A 54 -1.04 2.22 8.31
CA LEU A 54 -0.32 3.41 8.71
C LEU A 54 1.08 3.06 9.24
N VAL A 55 1.17 2.05 10.12
CA VAL A 55 2.44 1.59 10.68
C VAL A 55 3.34 1.04 9.57
N LEU A 56 2.82 0.18 8.70
CA LEU A 56 3.58 -0.36 7.57
C LEU A 56 4.07 0.73 6.62
N THR A 57 3.22 1.73 6.33
CA THR A 57 3.59 2.83 5.42
C THR A 57 4.62 3.74 6.08
N ALA A 58 4.51 4.02 7.38
CA ALA A 58 5.51 4.76 8.13
C ALA A 58 6.86 4.04 8.15
N MET A 59 6.87 2.71 8.32
CA MET A 59 8.09 1.90 8.23
C MET A 59 8.70 1.93 6.82
N ALA A 60 7.87 1.81 5.78
CA ALA A 60 8.36 1.87 4.40
C ALA A 60 8.98 3.25 4.08
N LEU A 61 8.40 4.33 4.61
CA LEU A 61 8.89 5.70 4.45
C LEU A 61 10.05 6.06 5.40
N MET A 62 10.55 5.14 6.22
CA MET A 62 11.62 5.41 7.17
C MET A 62 12.88 5.98 6.49
N HIS A 63 13.16 5.58 5.25
CA HIS A 63 14.26 6.12 4.46
C HIS A 63 14.18 7.63 4.22
N SER A 64 12.96 8.17 4.08
CA SER A 64 12.73 9.61 3.86
C SER A 64 13.04 10.44 5.11
N LEU A 65 12.97 9.83 6.29
CA LEU A 65 13.19 10.48 7.59
C LEU A 65 14.68 10.49 8.00
N VAL A 66 15.46 9.53 7.52
CA VAL A 66 16.90 9.46 7.82
C VAL A 66 17.63 10.49 6.97
N THR A 67 18.14 11.56 7.56
CA THR A 67 18.86 12.63 6.83
C THR A 67 20.34 12.33 6.59
N SER A 68 20.97 11.47 7.40
CA SER A 68 22.41 11.23 7.32
C SER A 68 22.78 10.26 6.17
N PRO A 69 23.53 10.70 5.14
CA PRO A 69 23.91 9.84 4.01
C PRO A 69 24.83 8.69 4.45
N ARG A 70 25.70 8.92 5.43
CA ARG A 70 26.58 7.87 5.99
C ARG A 70 25.77 6.76 6.64
N TRP A 71 24.70 7.13 7.35
CA TRP A 71 23.80 6.16 8.00
C TRP A 71 22.96 5.38 6.98
N ARG A 72 22.51 6.03 5.89
CA ARG A 72 21.80 5.36 4.79
C ARG A 72 22.66 4.29 4.12
N LYS A 73 23.92 4.60 3.79
CA LYS A 73 24.81 3.62 3.15
C LYS A 73 25.13 2.43 4.05
N GLN A 74 25.31 2.66 5.34
CA GLN A 74 25.62 1.59 6.30
C GLN A 74 24.40 0.70 6.63
N ASN A 75 23.19 1.26 6.62
CA ASN A 75 21.96 0.55 6.99
C ASN A 75 21.04 0.27 5.79
N SER A 76 21.55 0.26 4.56
CA SER A 76 20.75 0.04 3.35
C SER A 76 19.91 -1.24 3.41
N ALA A 77 20.49 -2.35 3.87
CA ALA A 77 19.77 -3.61 4.04
C ALA A 77 18.58 -3.49 5.02
N LYS A 78 18.75 -2.74 6.13
CA LYS A 78 17.66 -2.53 7.10
C LYS A 78 16.55 -1.67 6.52
N ILE A 79 16.91 -0.67 5.71
CA ILE A 79 15.94 0.19 5.01
C ILE A 79 15.11 -0.64 4.03
N PHE A 80 15.75 -1.49 3.23
CA PHE A 80 15.04 -2.39 2.32
C PHE A 80 14.13 -3.37 3.07
N LEU A 81 14.64 -3.94 4.18
CA LEU A 81 13.87 -4.83 5.05
C LEU A 81 12.64 -4.14 5.66
N ALA A 82 12.67 -2.83 5.88
CA ALA A 82 11.52 -2.07 6.38
C ALA A 82 10.43 -1.87 5.33
N MET A 83 10.78 -1.84 4.04
CA MET A 83 9.81 -1.71 2.93
C MET A 83 9.16 -3.06 2.57
N LEU A 84 9.93 -4.15 2.70
CA LEU A 84 9.50 -5.51 2.35
C LEU A 84 8.14 -5.93 2.93
N PRO A 85 7.85 -5.73 4.24
CA PRO A 85 6.56 -6.07 4.81
C PRO A 85 5.39 -5.40 4.11
N TRP A 86 5.49 -4.11 3.77
CA TRP A 86 4.44 -3.39 3.06
C TRP A 86 4.18 -4.01 1.68
N MET A 87 5.25 -4.30 0.93
CA MET A 87 5.16 -4.92 -0.40
C MET A 87 4.55 -6.33 -0.34
N LEU A 88 5.00 -7.15 0.61
CA LEU A 88 4.49 -8.51 0.80
C LEU A 88 3.01 -8.51 1.19
N VAL A 89 2.61 -7.69 2.16
CA VAL A 89 1.21 -7.57 2.59
C VAL A 89 0.33 -7.17 1.42
N CYS A 90 0.75 -6.17 0.64
CA CYS A 90 0.03 -5.72 -0.55
C CYS A 90 -0.13 -6.85 -1.58
N CYS A 91 0.95 -7.56 -1.93
CA CYS A 91 0.91 -8.64 -2.91
C CYS A 91 0.07 -9.83 -2.43
N ILE A 92 0.19 -10.23 -1.16
CA ILE A 92 -0.56 -11.36 -0.58
C ILE A 92 -2.06 -11.06 -0.58
N HIS A 93 -2.47 -9.87 -0.11
CA HIS A 93 -3.89 -9.50 -0.08
C HIS A 93 -4.47 -9.33 -1.48
N PHE A 94 -3.69 -8.76 -2.41
CA PHE A 94 -4.09 -8.70 -3.81
C PHE A 94 -4.34 -10.09 -4.39
N LEU A 95 -3.36 -10.99 -4.25
CA LEU A 95 -3.45 -12.35 -4.78
C LEU A 95 -4.62 -13.11 -4.14
N MET A 96 -4.78 -13.00 -2.83
CA MET A 96 -5.89 -13.60 -2.10
C MET A 96 -7.24 -13.10 -2.63
N ASN A 97 -7.40 -11.79 -2.83
CA ASN A 97 -8.64 -11.21 -3.36
C ASN A 97 -8.91 -11.67 -4.80
N VAL A 98 -7.88 -11.70 -5.66
CA VAL A 98 -8.02 -12.19 -7.04
C VAL A 98 -8.43 -13.67 -7.05
N MET A 99 -7.79 -14.51 -6.24
CA MET A 99 -8.14 -15.93 -6.13
C MET A 99 -9.57 -16.12 -5.62
N LEU A 100 -9.99 -15.37 -4.59
CA LEU A 100 -11.36 -15.42 -4.07
C LEU A 100 -12.38 -14.98 -5.12
N GLN A 101 -12.13 -13.88 -5.84
CA GLN A 101 -13.04 -13.39 -6.87
C GLN A 101 -13.11 -14.33 -8.07
N LEU A 102 -11.99 -14.90 -8.52
CA LEU A 102 -12.00 -15.89 -9.60
C LEU A 102 -12.75 -17.15 -9.18
N ASN A 103 -12.50 -17.68 -7.99
CA ASN A 103 -13.22 -18.85 -7.48
C ASN A 103 -14.73 -18.57 -7.37
N ALA A 104 -15.10 -17.38 -6.90
CA ALA A 104 -16.48 -16.91 -6.84
C ALA A 104 -17.10 -16.79 -8.25
N ILE A 105 -16.39 -16.24 -9.23
CA ILE A 105 -16.83 -16.13 -10.63
C ILE A 105 -17.07 -17.51 -11.25
N PHE A 106 -16.18 -18.48 -11.02
CA PHE A 106 -16.29 -19.82 -11.61
C PHE A 106 -17.36 -20.69 -10.94
N ASN A 107 -17.64 -20.49 -9.65
CA ASN A 107 -18.62 -21.30 -8.91
C ASN A 107 -20.03 -20.68 -8.87
N MET A 108 -20.23 -19.46 -9.38
CA MET A 108 -21.53 -18.79 -9.34
C MET A 108 -22.46 -19.20 -10.48
N ALA A 109 -23.70 -19.56 -10.10
CA ALA A 109 -24.75 -19.92 -11.05
C ALA A 109 -25.44 -18.71 -11.70
N THR A 110 -25.40 -17.53 -11.08
CA THR A 110 -26.16 -16.35 -11.54
C THR A 110 -25.28 -15.37 -12.30
N GLU A 111 -25.61 -15.12 -13.57
CA GLU A 111 -24.89 -14.22 -14.48
C GLU A 111 -24.75 -12.79 -13.91
N THR A 112 -25.76 -12.29 -13.20
CA THR A 112 -25.74 -10.94 -12.60
C THR A 112 -24.65 -10.78 -11.54
N ARG A 113 -24.51 -11.75 -10.64
CA ARG A 113 -23.47 -11.75 -9.60
C ARG A 113 -22.08 -11.96 -10.22
N GLN A 114 -21.98 -12.80 -11.24
CA GLN A 114 -20.73 -12.99 -11.99
C GLN A 114 -20.27 -11.69 -12.66
N LYS A 115 -21.16 -10.95 -13.33
CA LYS A 115 -20.85 -9.63 -13.92
C LYS A 115 -20.38 -8.64 -12.86
N ALA A 116 -21.05 -8.57 -11.71
CA ALA A 116 -20.66 -7.68 -10.61
C ALA A 116 -19.24 -7.97 -10.10
N LEU A 117 -18.87 -9.25 -9.95
CA LEU A 117 -17.51 -9.65 -9.56
C LEU A 117 -16.47 -9.33 -10.64
N ILE A 118 -16.80 -9.53 -11.92
CA ILE A 118 -15.89 -9.15 -13.01
C ILE A 118 -15.62 -7.64 -12.99
N TYR A 119 -16.66 -6.82 -12.78
CA TYR A 119 -16.46 -5.37 -12.63
C TYR A 119 -15.64 -5.03 -11.40
N ALA A 120 -15.91 -5.65 -10.25
CA ALA A 120 -15.13 -5.43 -9.03
C ALA A 120 -13.64 -5.78 -9.22
N LEU A 121 -13.33 -6.90 -9.89
CA LEU A 121 -11.98 -7.30 -10.24
C LEU A 121 -11.34 -6.27 -11.19
N GLY A 122 -12.11 -5.80 -12.18
CA GLY A 122 -11.69 -4.78 -13.12
C GLY A 122 -11.32 -3.46 -12.46
N PHE A 123 -11.99 -3.05 -11.39
CA PHE A 123 -11.63 -1.88 -10.59
C PHE A 123 -10.49 -2.13 -9.61
N TYR A 124 -10.36 -3.36 -9.11
CA TYR A 124 -9.31 -3.72 -8.15
C TYR A 124 -7.93 -3.81 -8.78
N CYS A 125 -7.81 -4.28 -10.03
CA CYS A 125 -6.54 -4.36 -10.74
C CYS A 125 -5.82 -3.01 -10.89
N PRO A 126 -6.48 -1.91 -11.33
CA PRO A 126 -5.88 -0.58 -11.33
C PRO A 126 -5.40 -0.09 -9.95
N ILE A 127 -6.14 -0.40 -8.88
CA ILE A 127 -5.72 -0.05 -7.50
C ILE A 127 -4.41 -0.74 -7.14
N PHE A 128 -4.26 -2.02 -7.49
CA PHE A 128 -2.99 -2.70 -7.33
C PHE A 128 -1.90 -2.17 -8.29
N GLY A 129 -2.27 -1.74 -9.49
CA GLY A 129 -1.36 -1.03 -10.40
C GLY A 129 -0.75 0.23 -9.77
N LEU A 130 -1.57 1.04 -9.09
CA LEU A 130 -1.09 2.18 -8.30
C LEU A 130 -0.17 1.76 -7.15
N ALA A 131 -0.42 0.60 -6.55
CA ALA A 131 0.45 0.07 -5.49
C ALA A 131 1.78 -0.40 -6.06
N LEU A 132 1.79 -1.08 -7.21
CA LEU A 132 2.99 -1.44 -7.93
C LEU A 132 3.81 -0.20 -8.31
N GLU A 133 3.17 0.86 -8.78
CA GLU A 133 3.83 2.15 -9.05
C GLU A 133 4.51 2.68 -7.78
N GLN A 134 3.83 2.65 -6.64
CA GLN A 134 4.41 3.07 -5.36
C GLN A 134 5.59 2.18 -4.93
N MET A 135 5.51 0.86 -5.13
CA MET A 135 6.60 -0.08 -4.84
C MET A 135 7.82 0.21 -5.72
N LEU A 136 7.61 0.41 -7.02
CA LEU A 136 8.66 0.75 -7.98
C LEU A 136 9.30 2.09 -7.63
N HIS A 137 8.49 3.09 -7.28
CA HIS A 137 8.98 4.39 -6.85
C HIS A 137 9.88 4.26 -5.61
N TRP A 138 9.46 3.53 -4.58
CA TRP A 138 10.30 3.30 -3.40
C TRP A 138 11.58 2.51 -3.72
N ASN A 139 11.52 1.55 -4.62
CA ASN A 139 12.69 0.79 -5.05
C ASN A 139 13.70 1.67 -5.80
N VAL A 140 13.23 2.51 -6.72
CA VAL A 140 14.07 3.49 -7.41
C VAL A 140 14.70 4.47 -6.43
N VAL A 141 13.90 5.05 -5.51
CA VAL A 141 14.43 5.96 -4.48
C VAL A 141 15.47 5.26 -3.61
N PHE A 142 15.25 4.00 -3.22
CA PHE A 142 16.21 3.18 -2.49
C PHE A 142 17.54 3.05 -3.23
N HIS A 143 17.52 2.65 -4.51
CA HIS A 143 18.73 2.50 -5.33
C HIS A 143 19.47 3.82 -5.52
N LEU A 144 18.77 4.91 -5.81
CA LEU A 144 19.39 6.23 -5.95
C LEU A 144 20.06 6.68 -4.64
N MET A 145 19.43 6.41 -3.48
CA MET A 145 20.03 6.70 -2.18
C MET A 145 21.27 5.85 -1.88
N THR A 146 21.30 4.58 -2.30
CA THR A 146 22.48 3.71 -2.10
C THR A 146 23.65 4.08 -3.00
N ASP A 147 23.36 4.58 -4.20
CA ASP A 147 24.36 5.02 -5.18
C ASP A 147 24.91 6.42 -4.88
N GLY A 148 24.39 7.08 -3.83
CA GLY A 148 24.83 8.42 -3.40
C GLY A 148 24.28 9.55 -4.27
N ILE A 149 23.29 9.27 -5.12
CA ILE A 149 22.60 10.28 -5.91
C ILE A 149 21.60 10.99 -4.98
N ILE A 150 21.77 12.30 -4.81
CA ILE A 150 20.86 13.13 -4.00
C ILE A 150 19.50 13.17 -4.70
N THR A 151 18.51 12.45 -4.16
CA THR A 151 17.13 12.42 -4.69
C THR A 151 16.27 13.58 -4.21
N SER A 152 16.72 14.38 -3.24
CA SER A 152 15.99 15.57 -2.80
C SER A 152 16.45 16.78 -3.62
N ILE A 153 15.69 17.12 -4.66
CA ILE A 153 15.67 18.50 -5.18
C ILE A 153 14.92 19.33 -4.14
N SER A 154 15.58 19.65 -3.02
CA SER A 154 15.06 20.67 -2.13
C SER A 154 15.21 22.00 -2.85
N ASN A 155 14.08 22.61 -3.22
CA ASN A 155 13.97 23.96 -3.79
C ASN A 155 14.37 25.07 -2.79
N THR A 156 15.20 24.75 -1.80
CA THR A 156 15.98 25.76 -1.11
C THR A 156 17.02 26.25 -2.09
N GLN A 157 16.66 27.30 -2.84
CA GLN A 157 17.62 28.26 -3.37
C GLN A 157 18.63 28.55 -2.26
N GLN A 158 19.79 27.90 -2.31
CA GLN A 158 20.93 28.38 -1.57
C GLN A 158 21.18 29.78 -2.12
N PRO A 159 21.08 30.84 -1.30
CA PRO A 159 21.56 32.13 -1.77
C PRO A 159 23.04 31.94 -2.05
N LEU A 160 23.41 32.16 -3.31
CA LEU A 160 24.76 32.50 -3.73
C LEU A 160 25.17 33.76 -2.95
N GLY A 161 25.56 33.62 -1.70
CA GLY A 161 26.34 34.62 -0.95
C GLY A 161 27.80 34.38 -1.32
N LYS A 162 28.26 34.93 -2.45
CA LYS A 162 28.91 36.24 -2.57
C LYS A 162 30.22 36.33 -1.77
N PHE A 163 31.29 36.15 -2.55
CA PHE A 163 32.67 36.64 -2.44
C PHE A 163 33.52 36.17 -1.26
#